data_AF-Q0AMT2-F1
#
_entry.id   AF-Q0AMT2-F1
#
_cell.length_a   1.000
_cell.length_b   1.000
_cell.length_c   1.000
_cell.angle_alpha   90.00
_cell.angle_beta   90.00
_cell.angle_gamma   90.00
#
_symmetry.space_group_name_H-M   'P 1'
#
loop_
_entity.id
_entity.type
_entity.pdbx_description
1 polymer ?
#
loop_
_entity_poly.entity_id
_entity_poly.type
_entity_poly.pdbx_seq_one_letter_code
_entity_poly.pdbx_strand_id
1 'polypeptide(L)'
;MSSFLRLFSAASLMVSVVTVAPAEAYGPDGHRIVCDLAWRYLSDETRTEIDRLVAQDPEFDHFRDVCSWADDVRGSTHRHTAPWHYINQTRDDPHVDAEDCAEDGCITSAIDLHAGIFVDRSRSDEDRLEALKFLAHWMGDIHQPLHVSIEGDRGGNDINVLWRGERRTNLHRVWDSEILLDYMAETWPYIDDGDRWAQLADQLAADIPLNGISVYTPLAPVDWAQESHDIVRSRGFAYYWARAEEMIEPGDAYYDRNLPVSLQRLKQGGVRLAGLLNQLVEERQLSGTGAVTGSGALN
;
A
#
# COMPACT_ATOMS: atom_id res chain seq x y z
N MET A 1 32.95 -67.69 8.23
CA MET A 1 33.58 -66.44 8.72
C MET A 1 33.12 -65.31 7.81
N SER A 2 32.59 -64.27 8.46
CA SER A 2 31.82 -63.11 8.00
C SER A 2 32.02 -62.58 6.57
N SER A 3 30.92 -62.44 5.82
CA SER A 3 30.76 -61.47 4.73
C SER A 3 30.13 -60.21 5.32
N PHE A 4 30.89 -59.11 5.36
CA PHE A 4 30.37 -57.80 5.78
C PHE A 4 29.75 -57.07 4.58
N LEU A 5 28.40 -56.99 4.54
CA LEU A 5 27.70 -56.03 3.70
C LEU A 5 27.89 -54.63 4.29
N ARG A 6 28.46 -53.70 3.51
CA ARG A 6 28.47 -52.26 3.81
C ARG A 6 27.15 -51.66 3.32
N LEU A 7 26.26 -51.32 4.25
CA LEU A 7 25.10 -50.47 3.99
C LEU A 7 25.59 -49.02 3.89
N PHE A 8 25.50 -48.43 2.70
CA PHE A 8 25.62 -46.98 2.53
C PHE A 8 24.27 -46.36 2.86
N SER A 9 24.14 -45.74 4.03
CA SER A 9 23.01 -44.85 4.33
C SER A 9 23.21 -43.54 3.57
N ALA A 10 22.47 -43.36 2.47
CA ALA A 10 22.33 -42.07 1.82
C ALA A 10 21.46 -41.17 2.71
N ALA A 11 22.07 -40.23 3.42
CA ALA A 11 21.35 -39.17 4.09
C ALA A 11 20.87 -38.16 3.04
N SER A 12 19.59 -38.22 2.65
CA SER A 12 18.96 -37.17 1.85
C SER A 12 18.89 -35.89 2.67
N LEU A 13 19.70 -34.91 2.31
CA LEU A 13 19.59 -33.54 2.81
C LEU A 13 18.34 -32.93 2.18
N MET A 14 17.22 -32.88 2.91
CA MET A 14 16.06 -32.06 2.51
C MET A 14 16.48 -30.59 2.63
N VAL A 15 16.81 -29.98 1.50
CA VAL A 15 16.91 -28.53 1.39
C VAL A 15 15.48 -27.99 1.35
N SER A 16 14.99 -27.50 2.48
CA SER A 16 13.73 -26.75 2.54
C SER A 16 13.91 -25.45 1.76
N VAL A 17 13.40 -25.40 0.54
CA VAL A 17 13.25 -24.15 -0.21
C VAL A 17 12.15 -23.36 0.49
N VAL A 18 12.54 -22.41 1.33
CA VAL A 18 11.61 -21.41 1.88
C VAL A 18 11.32 -20.45 0.74
N THR A 19 10.17 -20.63 0.09
CA THR A 19 9.63 -19.64 -0.83
C THR A 19 9.19 -18.44 -0.01
N VAL A 20 9.96 -17.36 -0.04
CA VAL A 20 9.51 -16.07 0.46
C VAL A 20 8.37 -15.63 -0.47
N ALA A 21 7.15 -15.59 0.05
CA ALA A 21 6.01 -15.05 -0.69
C ALA A 21 6.35 -13.62 -1.15
N PRO A 22 5.91 -13.20 -2.35
CA PRO A 22 6.06 -11.80 -2.76
C PRO A 22 5.48 -10.89 -1.67
N ALA A 23 6.18 -9.80 -1.42
CA ALA A 23 5.81 -8.84 -0.39
C ALA A 23 4.75 -7.90 -0.98
N GLU A 24 3.59 -7.88 -0.32
CA GLU A 24 2.37 -7.12 -0.65
C GLU A 24 2.43 -5.78 0.12
N ALA A 25 2.06 -4.68 -0.53
CA ALA A 25 2.53 -3.32 -0.29
C ALA A 25 1.84 -2.51 0.83
N TYR A 26 2.29 -2.67 2.07
CA TYR A 26 1.40 -3.01 3.18
C TYR A 26 0.72 -4.34 2.91
N GLY A 27 0.84 -5.28 3.85
CA GLY A 27 0.07 -6.52 3.76
C GLY A 27 -1.44 -6.22 3.78
N PRO A 28 -2.29 -7.24 3.60
CA PRO A 28 -3.75 -7.06 3.52
C PRO A 28 -4.36 -6.19 4.64
N ASP A 29 -3.84 -6.31 5.86
CA ASP A 29 -4.29 -5.51 7.00
C ASP A 29 -3.98 -4.01 6.85
N GLY A 30 -2.81 -3.63 6.35
CA GLY A 30 -2.46 -2.21 6.18
C GLY A 30 -3.32 -1.53 5.11
N HIS A 31 -3.58 -2.21 3.98
CA HIS A 31 -4.53 -1.73 2.97
C HIS A 31 -5.95 -1.57 3.50
N ARG A 32 -6.44 -2.56 4.25
CA ARG A 32 -7.75 -2.49 4.91
C ARG A 32 -7.83 -1.30 5.86
N ILE A 33 -6.79 -1.06 6.65
CA ILE A 33 -6.70 0.09 7.56
C ILE A 33 -6.73 1.41 6.78
N VAL A 34 -5.95 1.55 5.70
CA VAL A 34 -5.95 2.76 4.85
C VAL A 34 -7.36 3.07 4.34
N CYS A 35 -8.07 2.06 3.83
CA CYS A 35 -9.42 2.26 3.32
C CYS A 35 -10.48 2.46 4.39
N ASP A 36 -10.36 1.81 5.54
CA ASP A 36 -11.25 2.05 6.67
C ASP A 36 -11.09 3.47 7.22
N LEU A 37 -9.85 3.94 7.35
CA LEU A 37 -9.56 5.32 7.68
C LEU A 37 -10.13 6.27 6.63
N ALA A 38 -9.91 6.00 5.34
CA ALA A 38 -10.46 6.82 4.27
C ALA A 38 -11.99 6.93 4.38
N TRP A 39 -12.67 5.78 4.54
CA TRP A 39 -14.12 5.70 4.68
C TRP A 39 -14.68 6.62 5.77
N ARG A 40 -13.99 6.73 6.92
CA ARG A 40 -14.38 7.61 8.03
C ARG A 40 -14.35 9.10 7.69
N TYR A 41 -13.53 9.51 6.72
CA TYR A 41 -13.35 10.90 6.29
C TYR A 41 -14.00 11.23 4.93
N LEU A 42 -14.67 10.26 4.29
CA LEU A 42 -15.47 10.52 3.10
C LEU A 42 -16.70 11.37 3.42
N SER A 43 -17.06 12.25 2.49
CA SER A 43 -18.36 12.91 2.41
C SER A 43 -19.48 11.87 2.16
N ASP A 44 -20.71 12.20 2.56
CA ASP A 44 -21.86 11.30 2.38
C ASP A 44 -22.12 11.02 0.89
N GLU A 45 -21.89 12.00 0.03
CA GLU A 45 -21.98 11.86 -1.43
C GLU A 45 -20.95 10.86 -1.96
N THR A 46 -19.71 10.95 -1.48
CA THR A 46 -18.63 10.06 -1.93
C THR A 46 -18.82 8.65 -1.41
N ARG A 47 -19.27 8.48 -0.15
CA ARG A 47 -19.69 7.17 0.38
C ARG A 47 -20.78 6.54 -0.47
N THR A 48 -21.80 7.32 -0.83
CA THR A 48 -22.92 6.83 -1.64
C THR A 48 -22.47 6.35 -3.02
N GLU A 49 -21.59 7.09 -3.70
CA GLU A 49 -21.07 6.66 -5.00
C GLU A 49 -20.21 5.41 -4.87
N ILE A 50 -19.36 5.33 -3.85
CA ILE A 50 -18.48 4.18 -3.61
C ILE A 50 -19.27 2.93 -3.28
N ASP A 51 -20.24 3.00 -2.34
CA ASP A 51 -21.10 1.85 -2.01
C ASP A 51 -21.85 1.35 -3.25
N ARG A 52 -22.34 2.27 -4.09
CA ARG A 52 -23.03 1.92 -5.34
C ARG A 52 -22.12 1.17 -6.33
N LEU A 53 -20.86 1.58 -6.43
CA LEU A 53 -19.86 0.92 -7.28
C LEU A 53 -19.45 -0.43 -6.69
N VAL A 54 -19.11 -0.50 -5.39
CA VAL A 54 -18.72 -1.75 -4.71
C VAL A 54 -19.82 -2.79 -4.82
N ALA A 55 -21.09 -2.40 -4.67
CA ALA A 55 -22.23 -3.30 -4.83
C ALA A 55 -22.40 -3.91 -6.23
N GLN A 56 -21.63 -3.49 -7.25
CA GLN A 56 -21.60 -4.16 -8.55
C GLN A 56 -20.81 -5.47 -8.52
N ASP A 57 -19.97 -5.68 -7.52
CA ASP A 57 -19.15 -6.88 -7.37
C ASP A 57 -19.54 -7.65 -6.09
N PRO A 58 -20.20 -8.82 -6.23
CA PRO A 58 -20.69 -9.58 -5.08
C PRO A 58 -19.58 -10.24 -4.25
N GLU A 59 -18.32 -10.17 -4.67
CA GLU A 59 -17.18 -10.66 -3.86
C GLU A 59 -16.86 -9.74 -2.67
N PHE A 60 -17.35 -8.49 -2.68
CA PHE A 60 -16.99 -7.48 -1.68
C PHE A 60 -18.23 -6.87 -1.02
N ASP A 61 -18.25 -6.83 0.31
CA ASP A 61 -19.35 -6.25 1.07
C ASP A 61 -19.11 -4.76 1.41
N HIS A 62 -17.85 -4.36 1.51
CA HIS A 62 -17.45 -3.03 1.94
C HIS A 62 -16.27 -2.48 1.15
N PHE A 63 -16.13 -1.15 1.11
CA PHE A 63 -14.99 -0.50 0.46
C PHE A 63 -13.63 -1.00 0.97
N ARG A 64 -13.47 -1.23 2.26
CA ARG A 64 -12.22 -1.78 2.82
C ARG A 64 -11.84 -3.17 2.28
N ASP A 65 -12.80 -3.95 1.79
CA ASP A 65 -12.56 -5.31 1.32
C ASP A 65 -11.90 -5.31 -0.07
N VAL A 66 -12.06 -4.23 -0.86
CA VAL A 66 -11.47 -4.14 -2.19
C VAL A 66 -10.00 -3.71 -2.18
N CYS A 67 -9.50 -3.22 -1.04
CA CYS A 67 -8.25 -2.46 -1.02
C CYS A 67 -6.98 -3.31 -1.13
N SER A 68 -7.09 -4.63 -0.99
CA SER A 68 -6.00 -5.58 -1.26
C SER A 68 -6.14 -6.25 -2.63
N TRP A 69 -7.21 -5.99 -3.38
CA TRP A 69 -7.52 -6.70 -4.62
C TRP A 69 -6.44 -6.56 -5.70
N ALA A 70 -5.79 -5.40 -5.81
CA ALA A 70 -4.75 -5.18 -6.83
C ALA A 70 -3.58 -6.17 -6.67
N ASP A 71 -3.20 -6.47 -5.43
CA ASP A 71 -2.18 -7.48 -5.10
C ASP A 71 -2.62 -8.91 -5.47
N ASP A 72 -3.90 -9.24 -5.31
CA ASP A 72 -4.43 -10.55 -5.73
C ASP A 72 -4.35 -10.76 -7.25
N VAL A 73 -4.46 -9.68 -8.03
CA VAL A 73 -4.52 -9.75 -9.50
C VAL A 73 -3.20 -9.48 -10.22
N ARG A 74 -2.22 -8.82 -9.57
CA ARG A 74 -0.92 -8.49 -10.18
C ARG A 74 -0.08 -9.72 -10.56
N GLY A 75 -0.35 -10.88 -9.95
CA GLY A 75 0.28 -12.16 -10.30
C GLY A 75 -0.49 -12.97 -11.36
N SER A 76 -1.67 -12.53 -11.78
CA SER A 76 -2.64 -13.36 -12.50
C SER A 76 -3.26 -12.64 -13.70
N THR A 77 -4.46 -12.07 -13.54
CA THR A 77 -5.26 -11.43 -14.59
C THR A 77 -4.72 -10.04 -14.97
N HIS A 78 -4.01 -9.38 -14.06
CA HIS A 78 -3.49 -8.02 -14.21
C HIS A 78 -1.98 -7.95 -14.10
N ARG A 79 -1.25 -8.91 -14.69
CA ARG A 79 0.23 -8.95 -14.63
C ARG A 79 0.93 -7.67 -15.09
N HIS A 80 0.30 -6.92 -15.98
CA HIS A 80 0.83 -5.67 -16.49
C HIS A 80 0.85 -4.54 -15.44
N THR A 81 0.11 -4.68 -14.33
CA THR A 81 0.06 -3.69 -13.26
C THR A 81 1.13 -3.91 -12.19
N ALA A 82 1.91 -4.99 -12.25
CA ALA A 82 2.95 -5.27 -11.27
C ALA A 82 3.97 -4.12 -11.08
N PRO A 83 4.43 -3.41 -12.14
CA PRO A 83 5.30 -2.24 -12.01
C PRO A 83 4.60 -1.03 -11.36
N TRP A 84 3.26 -1.00 -11.37
CA TRP A 84 2.47 0.15 -10.91
C TRP A 84 2.36 0.22 -9.39
N HIS A 85 2.81 -0.81 -8.67
CA HIS A 85 2.85 -0.81 -7.21
C HIS A 85 3.96 0.09 -6.66
N TYR A 86 4.96 0.47 -7.45
CA TYR A 86 6.13 1.16 -6.92
C TYR A 86 6.69 2.19 -7.91
N ILE A 87 7.66 2.97 -7.41
CA ILE A 87 8.60 3.72 -8.23
C ILE A 87 9.98 3.58 -7.58
N ASN A 88 10.99 3.29 -8.39
CA ASN A 88 12.34 3.06 -7.89
C ASN A 88 13.27 4.22 -8.27
N GLN A 89 14.13 4.57 -7.33
CA GLN A 89 15.11 5.63 -7.41
C GLN A 89 16.52 5.06 -7.35
N THR A 90 17.46 5.79 -7.96
CA THR A 90 18.87 5.49 -7.74
C THR A 90 19.26 5.85 -6.30
N ARG A 91 20.24 5.15 -5.74
CA ARG A 91 20.62 5.35 -4.32
C ARG A 91 21.06 6.77 -4.00
N ASP A 92 21.67 7.45 -4.96
CA ASP A 92 22.19 8.80 -4.76
C ASP A 92 21.14 9.89 -5.02
N ASP A 93 20.06 9.59 -5.76
CA ASP A 93 19.04 10.56 -6.12
C ASP A 93 18.20 10.99 -4.91
N PRO A 94 18.22 12.29 -4.53
CA PRO A 94 17.39 12.77 -3.45
C PRO A 94 15.96 13.12 -3.88
N HIS A 95 15.66 13.18 -5.17
CA HIS A 95 14.33 13.58 -5.64
C HIS A 95 13.59 12.40 -6.29
N VAL A 96 12.27 12.53 -6.32
CA VAL A 96 11.37 11.73 -7.15
C VAL A 96 10.76 12.69 -8.16
N ASP A 97 11.07 12.48 -9.42
CA ASP A 97 10.55 13.23 -10.56
C ASP A 97 9.54 12.37 -11.34
N ALA A 98 8.69 13.02 -12.13
CA ALA A 98 7.70 12.29 -12.94
C ALA A 98 8.39 11.40 -14.01
N GLU A 99 9.56 11.82 -14.46
CA GLU A 99 10.40 11.15 -15.45
C GLU A 99 11.06 9.86 -14.92
N ASP A 100 11.08 9.64 -13.60
CA ASP A 100 11.62 8.41 -13.00
C ASP A 100 10.67 7.22 -13.17
N CYS A 101 9.45 7.48 -13.63
CA CYS A 101 8.48 6.45 -13.94
C CYS A 101 8.96 5.57 -15.09
N ALA A 102 8.93 4.24 -14.88
CA ALA A 102 9.30 3.29 -15.91
C ALA A 102 8.38 3.36 -17.14
N GLU A 103 8.86 2.89 -18.30
CA GLU A 103 8.11 2.95 -19.57
C GLU A 103 6.79 2.16 -19.50
N ASP A 104 6.77 1.07 -18.75
CA ASP A 104 5.58 0.25 -18.48
C ASP A 104 4.68 0.81 -17.37
N GLY A 105 5.05 1.96 -16.79
CA GLY A 105 4.31 2.66 -15.76
C GLY A 105 4.87 2.45 -14.36
N CYS A 106 4.40 3.28 -13.44
CA CYS A 106 4.76 3.28 -12.03
C CYS A 106 3.59 3.84 -11.21
N ILE A 107 3.73 3.80 -9.89
CA ILE A 107 2.66 4.20 -8.97
C ILE A 107 2.10 5.61 -9.17
N THR A 108 2.95 6.59 -9.49
CA THR A 108 2.49 7.98 -9.70
C THR A 108 1.60 8.08 -10.93
N SER A 109 2.03 7.50 -12.07
CA SER A 109 1.24 7.45 -13.30
C SER A 109 -0.04 6.61 -13.16
N ALA A 110 0.00 5.56 -12.33
CA ALA A 110 -1.13 4.69 -12.08
C ALA A 110 -2.21 5.40 -11.25
N ILE A 111 -1.82 6.23 -10.28
CA ILE A 111 -2.76 7.08 -9.53
C ILE A 111 -3.48 8.03 -10.49
N ASP A 112 -2.74 8.74 -11.35
CA ASP A 112 -3.34 9.68 -12.32
C ASP A 112 -4.30 8.98 -13.29
N LEU A 113 -3.90 7.81 -13.82
CA LEU A 113 -4.72 7.01 -14.72
C LEU A 113 -6.04 6.59 -14.07
N HIS A 114 -5.99 5.97 -12.89
CA HIS A 114 -7.19 5.42 -12.26
C HIS A 114 -8.07 6.51 -11.64
N ALA A 115 -7.51 7.63 -11.19
CA ALA A 115 -8.29 8.81 -10.83
C ALA A 115 -9.10 9.33 -12.03
N GLY A 116 -8.49 9.40 -13.22
CA GLY A 116 -9.14 9.78 -14.47
C GLY A 116 -10.26 8.83 -14.88
N ILE A 117 -10.05 7.51 -14.78
CA ILE A 117 -11.08 6.51 -15.11
C ILE A 117 -12.24 6.58 -14.10
N PHE A 118 -11.95 6.66 -12.81
CA PHE A 118 -12.95 6.71 -11.75
C PHE A 118 -13.94 7.88 -11.91
N VAL A 119 -13.42 9.06 -12.28
CA VAL A 119 -14.22 10.29 -12.40
C VAL A 119 -15.02 10.39 -13.71
N ASP A 120 -14.60 9.66 -14.76
CA ASP A 120 -15.22 9.71 -16.09
C ASP A 120 -16.58 8.99 -16.14
N ARG A 121 -17.67 9.75 -16.34
CA ARG A 121 -19.04 9.20 -16.43
C ARG A 121 -19.33 8.47 -17.73
N SER A 122 -18.48 8.61 -18.75
CA SER A 122 -18.64 7.87 -20.00
C SER A 122 -18.17 6.42 -19.90
N ARG A 123 -17.40 6.10 -18.85
CA ARG A 123 -16.96 4.75 -18.51
C ARG A 123 -18.08 3.93 -17.88
N SER A 124 -17.98 2.61 -18.06
CA SER A 124 -18.88 1.66 -17.40
C SER A 124 -18.68 1.71 -15.88
N ASP A 125 -19.68 1.27 -15.12
CA ASP A 125 -19.49 1.13 -13.67
C ASP A 125 -18.47 0.04 -13.32
N GLU A 126 -18.24 -0.94 -14.20
CA GLU A 126 -17.20 -1.96 -14.06
C GLU A 126 -15.80 -1.32 -14.16
N ASP A 127 -15.53 -0.54 -15.22
CA ASP A 127 -14.25 0.18 -15.40
C ASP A 127 -14.00 1.13 -14.21
N ARG A 128 -15.05 1.82 -13.75
CA ARG A 128 -14.96 2.77 -12.64
C ARG A 128 -14.76 2.07 -11.29
N LEU A 129 -15.38 0.92 -11.09
CA LEU A 129 -15.15 0.10 -9.91
C LEU A 129 -13.71 -0.42 -9.91
N GLU A 130 -13.24 -1.01 -11.01
CA GLU A 130 -11.86 -1.49 -11.12
C GLU A 130 -10.86 -0.36 -10.84
N ALA A 131 -11.08 0.82 -11.40
CA ALA A 131 -10.27 1.99 -11.13
C ALA A 131 -10.31 2.42 -9.65
N LEU A 132 -11.47 2.34 -9.00
CA LEU A 132 -11.58 2.59 -7.56
C LEU A 132 -10.75 1.59 -6.74
N LYS A 133 -10.78 0.29 -7.09
CA LYS A 133 -10.00 -0.75 -6.39
C LYS A 133 -8.50 -0.47 -6.51
N PHE A 134 -8.02 -0.19 -7.72
CA PHE A 134 -6.64 0.17 -7.98
C PHE A 134 -6.25 1.46 -7.26
N LEU A 135 -7.03 2.52 -7.39
CA LEU A 135 -6.74 3.81 -6.76
C LEU A 135 -6.67 3.70 -5.23
N ALA A 136 -7.57 2.95 -4.61
CA ALA A 136 -7.56 2.70 -3.18
C ALA A 136 -6.28 1.96 -2.74
N HIS A 137 -5.84 0.98 -3.53
CA HIS A 137 -4.61 0.24 -3.30
C HIS A 137 -3.36 1.12 -3.42
N TRP A 138 -3.22 1.87 -4.53
CA TRP A 138 -2.07 2.76 -4.77
C TRP A 138 -1.85 3.78 -3.66
N MET A 139 -2.93 4.24 -3.02
CA MET A 139 -2.82 5.16 -1.89
C MET A 139 -2.21 4.51 -0.64
N GLY A 140 -2.33 3.19 -0.48
CA GLY A 140 -1.59 2.41 0.50
C GLY A 140 -0.11 2.30 0.11
N ASP A 141 0.17 1.76 -1.08
CA ASP A 141 1.52 1.53 -1.60
C ASP A 141 2.37 2.80 -1.56
N ILE A 142 1.89 3.92 -2.10
CA ILE A 142 2.69 5.14 -2.20
C ILE A 142 3.08 5.70 -0.83
N HIS A 143 2.34 5.34 0.21
CA HIS A 143 2.64 5.70 1.59
C HIS A 143 3.54 4.71 2.31
N GLN A 144 3.69 3.48 1.82
CA GLN A 144 4.68 2.51 2.29
C GLN A 144 6.07 2.95 1.78
N PRO A 145 7.02 3.37 2.66
CA PRO A 145 8.30 3.94 2.22
C PRO A 145 9.06 3.09 1.19
N LEU A 146 9.07 1.76 1.33
CA LEU A 146 9.79 0.86 0.44
C LEU A 146 9.15 0.64 -0.94
N HIS A 147 7.95 1.16 -1.19
CA HIS A 147 7.37 1.27 -2.53
C HIS A 147 7.89 2.48 -3.32
N VAL A 148 8.62 3.38 -2.65
CA VAL A 148 9.31 4.52 -3.26
C VAL A 148 10.77 4.45 -2.83
N SER A 149 11.51 3.50 -3.43
CA SER A 149 12.80 3.13 -2.85
C SER A 149 13.84 2.71 -3.88
N ILE A 150 14.86 1.95 -3.48
CA ILE A 150 16.10 1.84 -4.26
C ILE A 150 16.00 0.68 -5.26
N GLU A 151 16.25 0.97 -6.54
CA GLU A 151 16.13 -0.02 -7.62
C GLU A 151 17.03 -1.26 -7.40
N GLY A 152 18.26 -1.03 -6.94
CA GLY A 152 19.32 -2.05 -6.84
C GLY A 152 19.07 -3.19 -5.85
N ASP A 153 18.04 -3.12 -5.02
CA ASP A 153 17.64 -4.17 -4.08
C ASP A 153 16.13 -4.50 -4.15
N ARG A 154 15.48 -4.11 -5.27
CA ARG A 154 14.04 -4.28 -5.52
C ARG A 154 13.20 -3.74 -4.36
N GLY A 155 13.58 -2.55 -3.90
CA GLY A 155 13.00 -1.89 -2.76
C GLY A 155 13.14 -2.63 -1.44
N GLY A 156 14.30 -3.24 -1.19
CA GLY A 156 14.60 -3.93 0.05
C GLY A 156 14.09 -5.38 0.08
N ASN A 157 13.48 -5.86 -1.00
CA ASN A 157 13.14 -7.27 -1.14
C ASN A 157 14.38 -8.17 -1.14
N ASP A 158 15.52 -7.64 -1.61
CA ASP A 158 16.79 -8.37 -1.66
C ASP A 158 17.66 -8.15 -0.40
N ILE A 159 17.20 -7.34 0.56
CA ILE A 159 17.87 -7.18 1.86
C ILE A 159 17.30 -8.21 2.84
N ASN A 160 18.06 -9.29 3.06
CA ASN A 160 17.67 -10.36 3.98
C ASN A 160 17.73 -9.88 5.44
N VAL A 161 16.72 -10.27 6.22
CA VAL A 161 16.54 -9.81 7.60
C VAL A 161 16.32 -11.00 8.53
N LEU A 162 16.99 -11.03 9.68
CA LEU A 162 16.55 -11.75 10.88
C LEU A 162 15.81 -10.76 11.80
N TRP A 163 14.50 -10.67 11.62
CA TRP A 163 13.64 -9.71 12.30
C TRP A 163 13.53 -10.07 13.78
N ARG A 164 13.92 -9.13 14.64
CA ARG A 164 13.92 -9.25 16.11
C ARG A 164 14.61 -10.50 16.63
N GLY A 165 15.61 -11.00 15.90
CA GLY A 165 16.38 -12.20 16.27
C GLY A 165 15.63 -13.53 16.05
N GLU A 166 14.40 -13.51 15.56
CA GLU A 166 13.50 -14.68 15.58
C GLU A 166 13.04 -15.11 14.19
N ARG A 167 12.68 -14.16 13.31
CA ARG A 167 11.98 -14.46 12.04
C ARG A 167 12.83 -14.08 10.85
N ARG A 168 13.10 -15.05 9.96
CA ARG A 168 13.78 -14.80 8.68
C ARG A 168 12.79 -14.22 7.66
N THR A 169 13.12 -13.08 7.10
CA THR A 169 12.30 -12.31 6.15
C THR A 169 13.19 -11.41 5.30
N ASN A 170 12.63 -10.39 4.62
CA ASN A 170 13.37 -9.31 3.98
C ASN A 170 12.92 -7.94 4.51
N LEU A 171 13.68 -6.89 4.21
CA LEU A 171 13.41 -5.53 4.69
C LEU A 171 12.06 -4.99 4.20
N HIS A 172 11.68 -5.31 2.96
CA HIS A 172 10.40 -4.88 2.38
C HIS A 172 9.21 -5.38 3.21
N ARG A 173 9.16 -6.70 3.46
CA ARG A 173 8.13 -7.34 4.28
C ARG A 173 8.11 -6.85 5.73
N VAL A 174 9.25 -6.44 6.28
CA VAL A 174 9.29 -5.82 7.62
C VAL A 174 8.39 -4.58 7.67
N TRP A 175 8.45 -3.73 6.63
CA TRP A 175 7.64 -2.52 6.55
C TRP A 175 6.20 -2.79 6.12
N ASP A 176 5.98 -3.73 5.20
CA ASP A 176 4.62 -4.09 4.78
C ASP A 176 3.80 -4.68 5.91
N SER A 177 4.41 -5.55 6.71
CA SER A 177 3.69 -6.48 7.58
C SER A 177 4.26 -6.55 8.98
N GLU A 178 5.54 -6.88 9.14
CA GLU A 178 6.04 -7.34 10.45
C GLU A 178 5.93 -6.27 11.55
N ILE A 179 6.18 -4.99 11.23
CA ILE A 179 6.01 -3.89 12.20
C ILE A 179 4.56 -3.80 12.68
N LEU A 180 3.59 -3.88 11.77
CA LEU A 180 2.17 -3.76 12.12
C LEU A 180 1.65 -5.01 12.82
N LEU A 181 2.02 -6.20 12.34
CA LEU A 181 1.61 -7.48 12.91
C LEU A 181 2.12 -7.61 14.35
N ASP A 182 3.38 -7.26 14.61
CA ASP A 182 3.93 -7.24 15.97
C ASP A 182 3.17 -6.26 16.85
N TYR A 183 2.96 -5.02 16.38
CA TYR A 183 2.26 -4.01 17.17
C TYR A 183 0.84 -4.44 17.53
N MET A 184 0.10 -4.98 16.56
CA MET A 184 -1.25 -5.47 16.78
C MET A 184 -1.27 -6.66 17.73
N ALA A 185 -0.38 -7.64 17.55
CA ALA A 185 -0.30 -8.82 18.41
C ALA A 185 0.09 -8.47 19.86
N GLU A 186 1.02 -7.55 20.04
CA GLU A 186 1.47 -7.06 21.36
C GLU A 186 0.38 -6.23 22.06
N THR A 187 -0.35 -5.40 21.30
CA THR A 187 -1.36 -4.48 21.84
C THR A 187 -2.69 -5.19 22.15
N TRP A 188 -3.11 -6.12 21.28
CA TRP A 188 -4.39 -6.83 21.39
C TRP A 188 -4.22 -8.35 21.31
N PRO A 189 -3.49 -8.97 22.26
CA PRO A 189 -3.21 -10.41 22.23
C PRO A 189 -4.44 -11.30 22.43
N TYR A 190 -5.57 -10.72 22.84
CA TYR A 190 -6.83 -11.40 23.10
C TYR A 190 -7.82 -11.32 21.92
N ILE A 191 -7.47 -10.65 20.84
CA ILE A 191 -8.25 -10.56 19.61
C ILE A 191 -7.63 -11.50 18.57
N ASP A 192 -8.47 -12.18 17.80
CA ASP A 192 -8.03 -13.06 16.73
C ASP A 192 -7.24 -12.29 15.68
N ASP A 193 -6.18 -12.91 15.13
CA ASP A 193 -5.23 -12.23 14.24
C ASP A 193 -5.92 -11.47 13.10
N GLY A 194 -6.95 -12.05 12.49
CA GLY A 194 -7.69 -11.46 11.37
C GLY A 194 -8.60 -10.28 11.71
N ASP A 195 -8.82 -9.99 13.00
CA ASP A 195 -9.69 -8.92 13.47
C ASP A 195 -8.92 -7.75 14.13
N ARG A 196 -7.62 -7.90 14.35
CA ARG A 196 -6.81 -6.87 15.03
C ARG A 196 -6.66 -5.58 14.21
N TRP A 197 -6.68 -5.68 12.87
CA TRP A 197 -6.57 -4.52 11.98
C TRP A 197 -7.65 -3.47 12.29
N ALA A 198 -8.86 -3.92 12.66
CA ALA A 198 -9.98 -3.02 12.98
C ALA A 198 -9.71 -2.20 14.26
N GLN A 199 -9.05 -2.80 15.26
CA GLN A 199 -8.64 -2.07 16.46
C GLN A 199 -7.57 -1.03 16.17
N LEU A 200 -6.62 -1.38 15.28
CA LEU A 200 -5.61 -0.42 14.83
C LEU A 200 -6.25 0.73 14.06
N ALA A 201 -7.19 0.45 13.16
CA ALA A 201 -7.94 1.49 12.45
C ALA A 201 -8.71 2.41 13.43
N ASP A 202 -9.37 1.85 14.45
CA ASP A 202 -10.05 2.62 15.49
C ASP A 202 -9.09 3.51 16.28
N GLN A 203 -7.94 2.97 16.69
CA GLN A 203 -6.92 3.72 17.40
C GLN A 203 -6.37 4.87 16.55
N LEU A 204 -6.02 4.59 15.29
CA LEU A 204 -5.49 5.61 14.38
C LEU A 204 -6.53 6.68 14.06
N ALA A 205 -7.79 6.31 13.88
CA ALA A 205 -8.88 7.26 13.66
C ALA A 205 -9.05 8.22 14.84
N ALA A 206 -8.91 7.73 16.08
CA ALA A 206 -8.98 8.55 17.28
C ALA A 206 -7.77 9.49 17.45
N ASP A 207 -6.60 9.11 16.92
CA ASP A 207 -5.36 9.90 16.98
C ASP A 207 -5.23 10.92 15.85
N ILE A 208 -6.00 10.79 14.75
CA ILE A 208 -6.07 11.82 13.72
C ILE A 208 -6.75 13.05 14.34
N PRO A 209 -6.05 14.19 14.48
CA PRO A 209 -6.68 15.39 15.01
C PRO A 209 -7.82 15.79 14.07
N LEU A 210 -9.04 15.91 14.61
CA LEU A 210 -10.25 16.36 13.91
C LEU A 210 -10.07 17.71 13.15
N ASN A 211 -8.96 18.42 13.41
CA ASN A 211 -8.70 19.77 12.93
C ASN A 211 -7.29 19.95 12.30
N GLY A 212 -6.46 18.90 12.19
CA GLY A 212 -5.00 19.06 12.03
C GLY A 212 -4.33 18.31 10.88
N ILE A 213 -5.00 17.34 10.26
CA ILE A 213 -4.58 16.82 8.96
C ILE A 213 -5.40 17.57 7.92
N SER A 214 -4.73 18.38 7.09
CA SER A 214 -5.40 19.03 5.97
C SER A 214 -5.82 17.95 4.97
N VAL A 215 -7.07 17.48 5.10
CA VAL A 215 -7.76 16.59 4.14
C VAL A 215 -7.81 17.22 2.74
N TYR A 216 -7.53 18.53 2.64
CA TYR A 216 -7.64 19.36 1.45
C TYR A 216 -6.31 19.94 0.98
N THR A 217 -5.17 19.29 1.27
CA THR A 217 -3.93 19.68 0.56
C THR A 217 -3.81 18.80 -0.67
N PRO A 218 -4.30 19.22 -1.85
CA PRO A 218 -3.96 18.54 -3.09
C PRO A 218 -2.44 18.63 -3.23
N LEU A 219 -1.81 17.47 -3.12
CA LEU A 219 -0.42 17.25 -3.47
C LEU A 219 -0.45 16.32 -4.68
N ALA A 220 0.49 16.50 -5.59
CA ALA A 220 0.60 15.60 -6.73
C ALA A 220 1.06 14.22 -6.23
N PRO A 221 0.76 13.12 -6.96
CA PRO A 221 1.29 11.81 -6.61
C PRO A 221 2.81 11.81 -6.38
N VAL A 222 3.56 12.61 -7.15
CA VAL A 222 5.01 12.74 -7.00
C VAL A 222 5.43 13.30 -5.63
N ASP A 223 4.65 14.20 -5.03
CA ASP A 223 4.95 14.77 -3.72
C ASP A 223 4.75 13.71 -2.62
N TRP A 224 3.71 12.88 -2.72
CA TRP A 224 3.50 11.76 -1.80
C TRP A 224 4.61 10.73 -1.90
N ALA A 225 5.07 10.48 -3.13
CA ALA A 225 6.21 9.62 -3.37
C ALA A 225 7.49 10.21 -2.75
N GLN A 226 7.77 11.49 -2.97
CA GLN A 226 8.92 12.18 -2.37
C GLN A 226 8.95 12.04 -0.84
N GLU A 227 7.81 12.17 -0.16
CA GLU A 227 7.75 11.97 1.29
C GLU A 227 8.15 10.54 1.73
N SER A 228 7.73 9.52 0.98
CA SER A 228 8.14 8.13 1.21
C SER A 228 9.65 7.97 0.97
N HIS A 229 10.18 8.56 -0.10
CA HIS A 229 11.60 8.54 -0.43
C HIS A 229 12.46 9.23 0.65
N ASP A 230 11.99 10.36 1.18
CA ASP A 230 12.67 11.08 2.26
C ASP A 230 12.82 10.22 3.52
N ILE A 231 11.81 9.40 3.84
CA ILE A 231 11.86 8.43 4.95
C ILE A 231 12.90 7.36 4.67
N VAL A 232 12.88 6.76 3.48
CA VAL A 232 13.84 5.77 2.99
C VAL A 232 15.28 6.28 3.09
N ARG A 233 15.51 7.55 2.78
CA ARG A 233 16.84 8.21 2.82
C ARG A 233 17.25 8.68 4.20
N SER A 234 16.35 8.68 5.18
CA SER A 234 16.66 9.16 6.53
C SER A 234 17.75 8.32 7.19
N ARG A 235 18.60 8.95 8.01
CA ARG A 235 19.65 8.23 8.78
C ARG A 235 19.09 7.15 9.71
N GLY A 236 17.82 7.28 10.09
CA GLY A 236 17.12 6.33 10.96
C GLY A 236 16.73 5.04 10.26
N PHE A 237 16.66 5.05 8.92
CA PHE A 237 16.19 3.97 8.08
C PHE A 237 17.28 2.92 7.81
N ALA A 238 16.88 1.70 7.41
CA ALA A 238 17.79 0.59 7.19
C ALA A 238 18.84 0.86 6.09
N TYR A 239 18.48 1.55 4.99
CA TYR A 239 19.39 1.80 3.87
C TYR A 239 20.63 2.63 4.18
N TYR A 240 20.64 3.34 5.31
CA TYR A 240 21.86 4.02 5.77
C TYR A 240 23.00 3.02 6.01
N TRP A 241 22.68 1.80 6.47
CA TRP A 241 23.66 0.81 6.90
C TRP A 241 23.48 -0.58 6.27
N ALA A 242 22.32 -0.88 5.68
CA ALA A 242 22.00 -2.16 5.06
C ALA A 242 22.32 -2.21 3.56
N ARG A 243 22.77 -3.37 3.08
CA ARG A 243 23.03 -3.68 1.67
C ARG A 243 22.53 -5.11 1.37
N ALA A 244 22.16 -5.40 0.12
CA ALA A 244 21.57 -6.68 -0.27
C ALA A 244 22.49 -7.90 -0.01
N GLU A 245 23.80 -7.69 0.09
CA GLU A 245 24.79 -8.75 0.25
C GLU A 245 24.92 -9.27 1.70
N GLU A 246 24.34 -8.59 2.68
CA GLU A 246 24.47 -8.93 4.09
C GLU A 246 23.09 -9.13 4.75
N MET A 247 22.96 -10.20 5.55
CA MET A 247 21.81 -10.34 6.43
C MET A 247 21.92 -9.32 7.55
N ILE A 248 20.86 -8.53 7.74
CA ILE A 248 20.76 -7.57 8.83
C ILE A 248 19.84 -8.12 9.93
N GLU A 249 20.02 -7.62 11.16
CA GLU A 249 19.22 -8.04 12.32
C GLU A 249 18.56 -6.81 12.99
N PRO A 250 17.56 -6.17 12.36
CA PRO A 250 16.80 -5.10 13.01
C PRO A 250 16.03 -5.68 14.21
N GLY A 251 16.39 -5.22 15.41
CA GLY A 251 15.74 -5.59 16.67
C GLY A 251 14.75 -4.55 17.17
N ASP A 252 14.39 -4.63 18.46
CA ASP A 252 13.40 -3.75 19.10
C ASP A 252 13.70 -2.26 18.91
N ALA A 253 14.98 -1.84 18.95
CA ALA A 253 15.35 -0.44 18.73
C ALA A 253 15.03 0.07 17.31
N TYR A 254 15.01 -0.81 16.31
CA TYR A 254 14.56 -0.47 14.97
C TYR A 254 13.04 -0.45 14.89
N TYR A 255 12.37 -1.43 15.51
CA TYR A 255 10.91 -1.48 15.64
C TYR A 255 10.36 -0.23 16.32
N ASP A 256 10.80 0.11 17.53
CA ASP A 256 10.34 1.25 18.32
C ASP A 256 10.49 2.59 17.58
N ARG A 257 11.55 2.70 16.78
CA ARG A 257 11.82 3.91 15.98
C ARG A 257 10.88 4.04 14.80
N ASN A 258 10.59 2.94 14.11
CA ASN A 258 9.90 2.96 12.82
C ASN A 258 8.39 2.70 12.94
N LEU A 259 7.93 2.10 14.03
CA LEU A 259 6.50 1.92 14.30
C LEU A 259 5.73 3.25 14.22
N PRO A 260 6.11 4.33 14.92
CA PRO A 260 5.40 5.62 14.80
C PRO A 260 5.38 6.17 13.37
N VAL A 261 6.42 5.91 12.57
CA VAL A 261 6.49 6.33 11.17
C VAL A 261 5.48 5.53 10.34
N SER A 262 5.45 4.21 10.48
CA SER A 262 4.48 3.35 9.77
C SER A 262 3.04 3.71 10.11
N LEU A 263 2.72 3.93 11.40
CA LEU A 263 1.40 4.37 11.83
C LEU A 263 1.03 5.75 11.26
N GLN A 264 1.99 6.67 11.15
CA GLN A 264 1.76 7.98 10.53
C GLN A 264 1.49 7.86 9.02
N ARG A 265 2.20 6.97 8.32
CA ARG A 265 1.98 6.73 6.88
C ARG A 265 0.60 6.11 6.60
N LEU A 266 0.12 5.18 7.42
CA LEU A 266 -1.26 4.67 7.34
C LEU A 266 -2.30 5.80 7.48
N LYS A 267 -2.13 6.69 8.48
CA LYS A 267 -3.01 7.86 8.66
C LYS A 267 -2.99 8.79 7.45
N GLN A 268 -1.80 9.07 6.90
CA GLN A 268 -1.67 9.91 5.70
C GLN A 268 -2.33 9.26 4.49
N GLY A 269 -2.09 7.97 4.24
CA GLY A 269 -2.70 7.23 3.14
C GLY A 269 -4.23 7.27 3.22
N GLY A 270 -4.81 6.98 4.39
CA GLY A 270 -6.26 7.02 4.57
C GLY A 270 -6.87 8.40 4.38
N VAL A 271 -6.31 9.43 5.03
CA VAL A 271 -6.87 10.79 4.91
C VAL A 271 -6.70 11.38 3.50
N ARG A 272 -5.58 11.09 2.83
CA ARG A 272 -5.35 11.56 1.45
C ARG A 272 -6.20 10.82 0.44
N LEU A 273 -6.41 9.51 0.61
CA LEU A 273 -7.37 8.75 -0.19
C LEU A 273 -8.77 9.35 -0.05
N ALA A 274 -9.20 9.67 1.18
CA ALA A 274 -10.49 10.34 1.40
C ALA A 274 -10.57 11.71 0.71
N GLY A 275 -9.55 12.56 0.87
CA GLY A 275 -9.47 13.87 0.24
C GLY A 275 -9.54 13.80 -1.28
N LEU A 276 -8.76 12.89 -1.89
CA LEU A 276 -8.75 12.65 -3.33
C LEU A 276 -10.12 12.18 -3.83
N LEU A 277 -10.72 11.17 -3.21
CA LEU A 277 -12.02 10.64 -3.62
C LEU A 277 -13.13 11.69 -3.48
N ASN A 278 -13.13 12.46 -2.38
CA ASN A 278 -14.06 13.57 -2.17
C ASN A 278 -13.92 14.61 -3.29
N GLN A 279 -12.69 15.03 -3.61
CA GLN A 279 -12.41 15.99 -4.66
C GLN A 279 -12.90 15.49 -6.03
N LEU A 280 -12.57 14.25 -6.39
CA LEU A 280 -12.98 13.66 -7.68
C LEU A 280 -14.50 13.60 -7.81
N VAL A 281 -15.21 13.22 -6.74
CA VAL A 281 -16.68 13.18 -6.75
C VAL A 281 -17.31 14.58 -6.78
N GLU A 282 -16.73 15.56 -6.09
CA GLU A 282 -17.20 16.95 -6.09
C GLU A 282 -17.01 17.62 -7.48
N GLU A 283 -15.81 17.53 -8.06
CA GLU A 283 -15.50 18.08 -9.39
C GLU A 283 -16.38 17.45 -10.48
N ARG A 284 -16.70 16.16 -10.33
CA ARG A 284 -17.66 15.42 -11.18
C ARG A 284 -19.07 16.01 -11.10
N GLN A 285 -19.49 16.62 -10.00
CA GLN A 285 -20.82 17.25 -9.89
C GLN A 285 -20.82 18.64 -10.53
N LEU A 286 -19.77 19.43 -10.30
CA LEU A 286 -19.63 20.76 -10.89
C LEU A 286 -19.59 20.71 -12.43
N SER A 287 -18.87 19.73 -12.99
CA SER A 287 -18.79 19.52 -14.43
C SER A 287 -20.12 19.04 -15.05
N GLY A 288 -20.93 18.29 -14.29
CA GLY A 288 -22.24 17.80 -14.74
C GLY A 288 -23.36 18.84 -14.64
N THR A 289 -23.27 19.80 -13.73
CA THR A 289 -24.28 20.87 -13.53
C THR A 289 -24.10 22.03 -14.51
N GLY A 290 -22.90 22.26 -15.03
CA GLY A 290 -22.62 23.28 -16.06
C GLY A 290 -23.26 23.00 -17.43
N ALA A 291 -23.66 21.76 -17.73
CA ALA A 291 -24.25 21.38 -19.01
C ALA A 291 -25.76 21.66 -19.14
N VAL A 292 -26.44 22.06 -18.05
CA VAL A 292 -27.93 22.17 -18.01
C VAL A 292 -28.45 23.60 -18.20
N THR A 293 -27.61 24.63 -18.34
CA THR A 293 -28.07 26.04 -18.40
C THR A 293 -28.18 26.66 -19.81
N GLY A 294 -28.15 25.85 -20.88
CA GLY A 294 -28.11 26.35 -22.26
C GLY A 294 -29.25 25.85 -23.16
N SER A 295 -30.52 26.16 -22.85
CA SER A 295 -31.59 26.38 -23.85
C SER A 295 -32.94 26.64 -23.16
N GLY A 296 -33.05 27.78 -22.48
CA GLY A 296 -34.31 28.34 -22.03
C GLY A 296 -34.67 29.58 -22.86
N ALA A 297 -35.52 29.38 -23.87
CA ALA A 297 -36.44 30.33 -24.48
C ALA A 297 -36.02 31.81 -24.64
N LEU A 298 -35.90 32.24 -25.89
CA LEU A 298 -36.35 33.58 -26.27
C LEU A 298 -37.28 33.46 -27.49
N ASN A 299 -38.49 33.97 -27.31
CA ASN A 299 -39.48 34.28 -28.34
C ASN A 299 -38.93 35.31 -29.35
#